data_AF-A0AAW9D8L4-F1
#
_entry.id   AF-A0AAW9D8L4-F1
#
_cell.length_a   1.000
_cell.length_b   1.000
_cell.length_c   1.000
_cell.angle_alpha   90.00
_cell.angle_beta   90.00
_cell.angle_gamma   90.00
#
_symmetry.space_group_name_H-M   'P 1'
#
loop_
_entity.id
_entity.type
_entity.pdbx_description
1 polymer ?
#
loop_
_entity_poly.entity_id
_entity_poly.type
_entity_poly.pdbx_seq_one_letter_code
_entity_poly.pdbx_strand_id
1 'polypeptide(L)'
;MKNSEVLDTNKKSITTSATTSRRDFFKKTAIYSAGALSAASVLSPVSLKADDPAIINEAPWGQKLGDPVDKNLYGLPSPYEHNNIRRTHNLLSSGDAYASISMCPIHESEGIITPNGLFFTRNHGGTAHVDPNQFRLMIHGKVKREVVLTLEDIKRYPSETRTYFIECPANGSPEWRGPQFNSLQFMKGMMSSAQWTGVMLKTILDDIGLEKDAVWMLAVGSDNASNPRTIPVEKALDDVMVVWGQNGEALRPEQGYPIRLVVPGWEGNLNTKWLNRLEFSDKPWHAKEETSKYTMLQKSGKAIRFFWVNEVNSVITKPCPEKPWTSLKKGDMVEIEGLAWSGHGTIKGVDISFDGGDNWVEAKLKGLVLPKSWTRFSYIYKWDGKPLLLSSRAYDDFGNIQPTIDEETSAVGVESVYHRNAIVTWEITEKGECNNVQIRKHHKA
;
A
#
# COMPACT_ATOMS: atom_id res chain seq x y z
N MET A 1 50.69 -20.64 -42.61
CA MET A 1 51.98 -20.62 -41.88
C MET A 1 51.65 -20.14 -40.47
N LYS A 2 51.44 -21.06 -39.52
CA LYS A 2 52.44 -21.68 -38.62
C LYS A 2 53.03 -20.70 -37.59
N ASN A 3 52.74 -21.04 -36.33
CA ASN A 3 53.59 -20.99 -35.13
C ASN A 3 53.91 -19.59 -34.55
N SER A 4 53.38 -19.25 -33.37
CA SER A 4 53.83 -19.65 -32.01
C SER A 4 55.22 -19.14 -31.67
N GLU A 5 55.34 -18.26 -30.67
CA GLU A 5 56.13 -18.57 -29.48
C GLU A 5 55.96 -17.54 -28.35
N VAL A 6 55.92 -18.13 -27.16
CA VAL A 6 55.97 -17.55 -25.83
C VAL A 6 57.37 -16.97 -25.59
N LEU A 7 57.47 -15.79 -24.98
CA LEU A 7 58.63 -15.46 -24.16
C LEU A 7 58.20 -14.70 -22.89
N ASP A 8 58.38 -15.43 -21.82
CA ASP A 8 58.28 -15.09 -20.41
C ASP A 8 59.39 -14.11 -20.01
N THR A 9 59.04 -13.00 -19.37
CA THR A 9 60.00 -12.16 -18.64
C THR A 9 59.41 -11.70 -17.31
N ASN A 10 59.61 -12.54 -16.30
CA ASN A 10 59.97 -12.20 -14.93
C ASN A 10 60.02 -10.69 -14.58
N LYS A 11 58.96 -10.20 -13.93
CA LYS A 11 59.05 -9.08 -12.99
C LYS A 11 58.54 -9.51 -11.62
N LYS A 12 59.49 -9.74 -10.72
CA LYS A 12 59.30 -9.72 -9.27
C LYS A 12 58.52 -8.46 -8.90
N SER A 13 57.28 -8.62 -8.45
CA SER A 13 56.63 -7.62 -7.61
C SER A 13 56.35 -8.25 -6.26
N ILE A 14 56.84 -7.55 -5.24
CA ILE A 14 56.87 -7.92 -3.85
C ILE A 14 55.44 -7.95 -3.33
N THR A 15 54.96 -9.13 -2.96
CA THR A 15 53.80 -9.32 -2.08
C THR A 15 54.14 -8.80 -0.69
N THR A 16 53.73 -7.57 -0.38
CA THR A 16 53.51 -7.14 1.01
C THR A 16 52.06 -7.39 1.35
N SER A 17 51.82 -8.51 2.04
CA SER A 17 50.57 -8.76 2.74
C SER A 17 50.39 -7.71 3.84
N ALA A 18 49.60 -6.68 3.59
CA ALA A 18 49.09 -5.84 4.66
C ALA A 18 48.06 -6.67 5.44
N THR A 19 48.52 -7.27 6.54
CA THR A 19 47.68 -7.94 7.53
C THR A 19 46.81 -6.90 8.21
N THR A 20 45.63 -6.65 7.64
CA THR A 20 44.60 -5.85 8.29
C THR A 20 44.16 -6.55 9.56
N SER A 21 44.64 -6.07 10.70
CA SER A 21 44.27 -6.54 12.02
C SER A 21 42.75 -6.45 12.21
N ARG A 22 42.13 -7.52 12.74
CA ARG A 22 40.71 -7.51 13.17
C ARG A 22 40.36 -6.29 14.04
N ARG A 23 41.35 -5.72 14.75
CA ARG A 23 41.22 -4.54 15.60
C ARG A 23 41.09 -3.22 14.81
N ASP A 24 41.65 -3.15 13.60
CA ASP A 24 41.53 -1.98 12.71
C ASP A 24 40.24 -2.00 11.88
N PHE A 25 39.69 -3.19 11.61
CA PHE A 25 38.32 -3.33 11.11
C PHE A 25 37.33 -2.75 12.13
N PHE A 26 37.39 -3.16 13.41
CA PHE A 26 36.49 -2.63 14.44
C PHE A 26 36.64 -1.13 14.69
N LYS A 27 37.84 -0.53 14.53
CA LYS A 27 38.03 0.92 14.66
C LYS A 27 37.46 1.73 13.50
N LYS A 28 37.50 1.21 12.26
CA LYS A 28 36.87 1.88 11.11
C LYS A 28 35.36 1.66 11.05
N THR A 29 34.87 0.52 11.53
CA THR A 29 33.43 0.30 11.67
C THR A 29 32.85 1.17 12.79
N ALA A 30 33.56 1.36 13.91
CA ALA A 30 33.11 2.21 15.03
C ALA A 30 32.91 3.69 14.65
N ILE A 31 33.64 4.22 13.67
CA ILE A 31 33.49 5.61 13.22
C ILE A 31 32.28 5.79 12.30
N TYR A 32 31.84 4.73 11.60
CA TYR A 32 30.60 4.75 10.80
C TYR A 32 29.39 4.19 11.53
N SER A 33 29.56 3.44 12.62
CA SER A 33 28.47 2.85 13.42
C SER A 33 28.08 3.70 14.64
N ALA A 34 28.75 4.82 14.91
CA ALA A 34 28.29 5.82 15.89
C ALA A 34 27.08 6.64 15.38
N GLY A 35 26.74 6.54 14.09
CA GLY A 35 25.59 7.21 13.46
C GLY A 35 24.36 6.33 13.24
N ALA A 36 24.33 5.11 13.77
CA ALA A 36 23.19 4.19 13.66
C ALA A 36 22.81 3.66 15.04
N LEU A 37 22.42 4.56 15.95
CA LEU A 37 21.49 4.17 16.99
C LEU A 37 20.21 3.76 16.26
N SER A 38 19.93 2.46 16.30
CA SER A 38 18.60 1.89 16.10
C SER A 38 17.54 2.87 16.59
N ALA A 39 16.83 3.50 15.66
CA ALA A 39 15.72 4.39 15.94
C ALA A 39 14.51 3.57 16.41
N ALA A 40 14.65 2.92 17.56
CA ALA A 40 13.55 2.89 18.50
C ALA A 40 13.48 4.33 19.01
N SER A 41 12.44 5.05 18.63
CA SER A 41 12.07 6.36 19.17
C SER A 41 11.68 6.21 20.63
N VAL A 42 12.64 5.84 21.49
CA VAL A 42 12.56 6.02 22.93
C VAL A 42 12.81 7.50 23.16
N LEU A 43 11.77 8.31 22.95
CA LEU A 43 11.71 9.64 23.53
C LEU A 43 11.74 9.44 25.04
N SER A 44 12.93 9.47 25.63
CA SER A 44 13.05 9.63 27.08
C SER A 44 12.25 10.87 27.47
N PRO A 45 11.42 10.83 28.52
CA PRO A 45 10.63 11.99 28.91
C PRO A 45 11.59 13.12 29.31
N VAL A 46 11.84 14.05 28.39
CA VAL A 46 12.56 15.27 28.68
C VAL A 46 11.60 16.14 29.49
N SER A 47 11.95 16.40 30.75
CA SER A 47 11.28 17.44 31.52
C SER A 47 11.61 18.78 30.87
N LEU A 48 10.80 19.22 29.90
CA LEU A 48 10.90 20.55 29.31
C LEU A 48 10.68 21.58 30.42
N LYS A 49 11.74 22.30 30.78
CA LYS A 49 11.66 23.42 31.71
C LYS A 49 11.57 24.73 30.91
N ALA A 50 11.11 25.80 31.54
CA ALA A 50 11.02 27.11 30.89
C ALA A 50 12.39 27.64 30.41
N ASP A 51 13.49 27.12 30.97
CA ASP A 51 14.88 27.42 30.63
C ASP A 51 15.52 26.35 29.72
N ASP A 52 14.72 25.66 28.89
CA ASP A 52 15.24 24.65 27.97
C ASP A 52 16.36 25.22 27.09
N PRO A 53 17.59 24.66 27.14
CA PRO A 53 18.72 25.11 26.33
C PRO A 53 18.46 25.17 24.83
N ALA A 54 17.51 24.37 24.31
CA ALA A 54 17.11 24.41 22.91
C ALA A 54 16.30 25.66 22.55
N ILE A 55 15.78 26.39 23.55
CA ILE A 55 15.02 27.64 23.39
C ILE A 55 15.85 28.85 23.81
N ILE A 56 16.53 28.78 24.96
CA ILE A 56 17.24 29.95 25.51
C ILE A 56 18.55 30.25 24.78
N ASN A 57 19.14 29.27 24.10
CA ASN A 57 20.31 29.49 23.25
C ASN A 57 19.87 29.64 21.79
N GLU A 58 20.55 30.49 21.05
CA GLU A 58 20.35 30.58 19.60
C GLU A 58 20.64 29.22 18.95
N ALA A 59 19.66 28.71 18.21
CA ALA A 59 19.81 27.45 17.52
C ALA A 59 20.84 27.57 16.38
N PRO A 60 21.75 26.59 16.19
CA PRO A 60 22.78 26.68 15.14
C PRO A 60 22.23 26.90 13.72
N TRP A 61 21.03 26.41 13.43
CA TRP A 61 20.35 26.60 12.14
C TRP A 61 19.73 28.00 11.97
N GLY A 62 19.54 28.76 13.04
CA GLY A 62 19.12 30.17 12.99
C GLY A 62 20.28 31.14 12.74
N GLN A 63 21.53 30.67 12.89
CA GLN A 63 22.74 31.51 12.82
C GLN A 63 23.45 31.46 11.45
N LYS A 64 22.99 30.61 10.52
CA LYS A 64 23.63 30.42 9.21
C LYS A 64 22.56 30.35 8.12
N LEU A 65 22.91 30.79 6.92
CA LEU A 65 22.07 30.56 5.75
C LEU A 65 21.93 29.05 5.52
N GLY A 66 20.70 28.63 5.24
CA GLY A 66 20.40 27.28 4.81
C GLY A 66 20.74 27.05 3.33
N ASP A 67 20.15 26.00 2.79
CA ASP A 67 20.30 25.65 1.38
C ASP A 67 19.66 26.70 0.46
N PRO A 68 20.27 27.00 -0.70
CA PRO A 68 19.64 27.86 -1.70
C PRO A 68 18.43 27.15 -2.34
N VAL A 69 17.52 27.95 -2.91
CA VAL A 69 16.25 27.46 -3.47
C VAL A 69 16.42 26.50 -4.66
N ASP A 70 17.58 26.49 -5.31
CA ASP A 70 17.93 25.65 -6.45
C ASP A 70 18.71 24.38 -6.08
N LYS A 71 19.01 24.15 -4.78
CA LYS A 71 19.76 22.97 -4.35
C LYS A 71 19.06 21.65 -4.69
N ASN A 72 17.74 21.60 -4.49
CA ASN A 72 16.93 20.41 -4.74
C ASN A 72 15.75 20.78 -5.66
N LEU A 73 15.99 20.75 -6.97
CA LEU A 73 14.97 21.07 -7.98
C LEU A 73 13.76 20.11 -7.94
N TYR A 74 13.93 18.92 -7.37
CA TYR A 74 12.86 18.03 -6.96
C TYR A 74 13.13 17.58 -5.52
N GLY A 75 12.22 17.90 -4.61
CA GLY A 75 12.42 17.69 -3.18
C GLY A 75 12.53 16.23 -2.75
N LEU A 76 13.27 16.00 -1.67
CA LEU A 76 13.34 14.72 -0.95
C LEU A 76 12.84 14.92 0.48
N PRO A 77 12.35 13.86 1.16
CA PRO A 77 12.02 13.94 2.57
C PRO A 77 13.20 14.39 3.42
N SER A 78 12.90 15.01 4.56
CA SER A 78 13.91 15.35 5.57
C SER A 78 14.70 14.10 5.99
N PRO A 79 16.02 14.19 6.24
CA PRO A 79 16.81 13.06 6.73
C PRO A 79 16.29 12.45 8.04
N TYR A 80 15.54 13.22 8.83
CA TYR A 80 14.92 12.75 10.07
C TYR A 80 13.72 11.80 9.84
N GLU A 81 13.16 11.78 8.63
CA GLU A 81 12.05 10.93 8.22
C GLU A 81 12.51 9.63 7.53
N HIS A 82 13.77 9.23 7.71
CA HIS A 82 14.40 8.09 7.00
C HIS A 82 13.71 6.74 7.21
N ASN A 83 12.89 6.58 8.25
CA ASN A 83 12.15 5.34 8.52
C ASN A 83 10.78 5.30 7.83
N ASN A 84 10.30 6.43 7.32
CA ASN A 84 9.05 6.53 6.57
C ASN A 84 9.29 6.09 5.11
N ILE A 85 9.39 4.78 4.92
CA ILE A 85 9.72 4.14 3.64
C ILE A 85 8.82 2.95 3.37
N ARG A 86 8.74 2.55 2.09
CA ARG A 86 8.20 1.24 1.71
C ARG A 86 9.08 0.13 2.30
N ARG A 87 8.46 -0.93 2.83
CA ARG A 87 9.17 -2.13 3.30
C ARG A 87 8.77 -3.35 2.50
N THR A 88 9.62 -4.37 2.50
CA THR A 88 9.37 -5.68 1.90
C THR A 88 9.73 -6.77 2.91
N HIS A 89 9.23 -8.00 2.70
CA HIS A 89 9.56 -9.12 3.58
C HIS A 89 9.71 -10.41 2.77
N ASN A 90 10.72 -11.22 3.09
CA ASN A 90 10.99 -12.48 2.36
C ASN A 90 9.84 -13.49 2.44
N LEU A 91 9.09 -13.49 3.55
CA LEU A 91 7.89 -14.34 3.71
C LEU A 91 6.77 -13.96 2.74
N LEU A 92 6.73 -12.71 2.26
CA LEU A 92 5.68 -12.20 1.38
C LEU A 92 6.09 -12.23 -0.11
N SER A 93 7.35 -12.56 -0.41
CA SER A 93 7.91 -12.53 -1.77
C SER A 93 8.24 -13.91 -2.33
N SER A 94 8.06 -14.99 -1.57
CA SER A 94 8.53 -16.35 -1.93
C SER A 94 10.01 -16.38 -2.38
N GLY A 95 10.83 -15.40 -1.96
CA GLY A 95 12.23 -15.25 -2.37
C GLY A 95 12.46 -14.54 -3.72
N ASP A 96 11.41 -14.21 -4.49
CA ASP A 96 11.52 -13.51 -5.77
C ASP A 96 11.08 -12.04 -5.63
N ALA A 97 12.04 -11.12 -5.71
CA ALA A 97 11.77 -9.68 -5.62
C ALA A 97 11.07 -9.10 -6.87
N TYR A 98 11.13 -9.77 -8.02
CA TYR A 98 10.43 -9.35 -9.24
C TYR A 98 8.92 -9.62 -9.13
N ALA A 99 8.55 -10.75 -8.51
CA ALA A 99 7.17 -11.14 -8.27
C ALA A 99 6.71 -10.86 -6.82
N SER A 100 7.00 -9.65 -6.31
CA SER A 100 6.84 -9.30 -4.89
C SER A 100 5.83 -8.18 -4.60
N ILE A 101 5.74 -7.81 -3.33
CA ILE A 101 4.97 -6.72 -2.74
C ILE A 101 5.88 -5.84 -1.87
N SER A 102 5.70 -4.52 -1.94
CA SER A 102 6.17 -3.57 -0.93
C SER A 102 4.99 -2.91 -0.23
N MET A 103 5.15 -2.58 1.04
CA MET A 103 4.09 -2.10 1.91
C MET A 103 4.23 -0.61 2.19
N CYS A 104 3.13 0.13 2.02
CA CYS A 104 3.00 1.53 2.43
C CYS A 104 3.11 1.65 3.95
N PRO A 105 3.90 2.60 4.49
CA PRO A 105 4.00 2.88 5.92
C PRO A 105 2.76 3.63 6.43
N ILE A 106 1.60 2.96 6.44
CA ILE A 106 0.32 3.60 6.79
C ILE A 106 0.27 4.15 8.23
N HIS A 107 1.12 3.65 9.14
CA HIS A 107 1.29 4.19 10.49
C HIS A 107 1.93 5.59 10.52
N GLU A 108 2.70 5.95 9.48
CA GLU A 108 3.26 7.29 9.27
C GLU A 108 2.41 8.17 8.34
N SER A 109 1.31 7.64 7.81
CA SER A 109 0.49 8.39 6.87
C SER A 109 -0.33 9.47 7.56
N GLU A 110 -0.32 10.65 6.97
CA GLU A 110 -1.20 11.77 7.32
C GLU A 110 -2.31 11.93 6.28
N GLY A 111 -3.47 12.47 6.69
CA GLY A 111 -4.58 12.72 5.77
C GLY A 111 -5.09 11.45 5.07
N ILE A 112 -5.41 11.55 3.77
CA ILE A 112 -5.95 10.44 2.97
C ILE A 112 -5.21 10.21 1.64
N ILE A 113 -4.09 10.91 1.42
CA ILE A 113 -3.29 10.83 0.19
C ILE A 113 -1.92 10.28 0.54
N THR A 114 -1.56 9.15 -0.06
CA THR A 114 -0.24 8.54 0.06
C THR A 114 0.73 9.25 -0.88
N PRO A 115 1.88 9.77 -0.39
CA PRO A 115 2.92 10.30 -1.27
C PRO A 115 3.36 9.29 -2.32
N ASN A 116 3.62 9.72 -3.57
CA ASN A 116 3.97 8.81 -4.67
C ASN A 116 5.19 7.93 -4.36
N GLY A 117 6.17 8.48 -3.63
CA GLY A 117 7.35 7.75 -3.17
C GLY A 117 7.06 6.69 -2.11
N LEU A 118 5.86 6.63 -1.54
CA LEU A 118 5.44 5.68 -0.50
C LEU A 118 4.27 4.78 -0.93
N PHE A 119 3.70 5.01 -2.11
CA PHE A 119 2.62 4.19 -2.64
C PHE A 119 3.11 2.74 -2.83
N PHE A 120 2.38 1.81 -2.24
CA PHE A 120 2.74 0.39 -2.20
C PHE A 120 2.95 -0.18 -3.62
N THR A 121 3.81 -1.19 -3.78
CA THR A 121 4.08 -1.78 -5.11
C THR A 121 3.86 -3.27 -5.12
N ARG A 122 2.99 -3.76 -6.01
CA ARG A 122 2.91 -5.18 -6.36
C ARG A 122 3.36 -5.36 -7.81
N ASN A 123 4.36 -6.19 -8.04
CA ASN A 123 4.80 -6.62 -9.37
C ASN A 123 4.74 -8.15 -9.50
N HIS A 124 4.51 -8.67 -10.71
CA HIS A 124 4.59 -10.11 -11.00
C HIS A 124 5.82 -10.47 -11.87
N GLY A 125 6.56 -9.46 -12.34
CA GLY A 125 7.79 -9.67 -13.11
C GLY A 125 8.69 -8.43 -13.16
N GLY A 126 8.68 -7.63 -12.09
CA GLY A 126 9.47 -6.41 -11.95
C GLY A 126 8.74 -5.15 -12.45
N THR A 127 9.43 -4.01 -12.36
CA THR A 127 8.94 -2.73 -12.87
C THR A 127 9.33 -2.58 -14.33
N ALA A 128 8.36 -2.38 -15.23
CA ALA A 128 8.63 -2.05 -16.61
C ALA A 128 8.98 -0.57 -16.78
N HIS A 129 9.87 -0.28 -17.72
CA HIS A 129 10.26 1.08 -18.12
C HIS A 129 9.82 1.30 -19.56
N VAL A 130 8.72 2.02 -19.74
CA VAL A 130 8.09 2.23 -21.05
C VAL A 130 8.40 3.64 -21.54
N ASP A 131 8.97 3.76 -22.74
CA ASP A 131 9.13 5.05 -23.43
C ASP A 131 7.75 5.57 -23.86
N PRO A 132 7.33 6.77 -23.41
CA PRO A 132 6.02 7.33 -23.76
C PRO A 132 5.84 7.56 -25.27
N ASN A 133 6.93 7.73 -26.05
CA ASN A 133 6.85 7.90 -27.50
C ASN A 133 6.58 6.58 -28.23
N GLN A 134 7.01 5.47 -27.63
CA GLN A 134 6.79 4.12 -28.15
C GLN A 134 5.50 3.48 -27.61
N PHE A 135 4.96 4.01 -26.51
CA PHE A 135 3.72 3.54 -25.91
C PHE A 135 2.56 3.51 -26.91
N ARG A 136 1.79 2.42 -26.89
CA ARG A 136 0.56 2.26 -27.65
C ARG A 136 -0.48 1.52 -26.79
N LEU A 137 -1.73 1.95 -26.88
CA LEU A 137 -2.89 1.26 -26.32
C LEU A 137 -3.78 0.74 -27.45
N MET A 138 -3.88 -0.57 -27.59
CA MET A 138 -4.79 -1.22 -28.52
C MET A 138 -6.16 -1.43 -27.87
N ILE A 139 -7.24 -1.06 -28.57
CA ILE A 139 -8.62 -1.32 -28.16
C ILE A 139 -9.31 -2.04 -29.31
N HIS A 140 -9.71 -3.30 -29.10
CA HIS A 140 -10.14 -4.19 -30.19
C HIS A 140 -11.13 -5.28 -29.74
N GLY A 141 -11.56 -6.15 -30.66
CA GLY A 141 -12.50 -7.25 -30.39
C GLY A 141 -13.93 -6.83 -30.72
N LYS A 142 -14.85 -6.97 -29.76
CA LYS A 142 -16.27 -6.59 -29.91
C LYS A 142 -16.52 -5.07 -29.80
N VAL A 143 -15.86 -4.32 -30.67
CA VAL A 143 -16.01 -2.87 -30.84
C VAL A 143 -16.39 -2.56 -32.29
N LYS A 144 -17.07 -1.44 -32.53
CA LYS A 144 -17.42 -1.00 -33.88
C LYS A 144 -16.21 -0.52 -34.68
N ARG A 145 -15.19 -0.01 -33.98
CA ARG A 145 -13.96 0.52 -34.57
C ARG A 145 -12.75 0.14 -33.73
N GLU A 146 -11.94 -0.80 -34.21
CA GLU A 146 -10.67 -1.10 -33.55
C GLU A 146 -9.69 0.08 -33.70
N VAL A 147 -8.95 0.40 -32.65
CA VAL A 147 -8.01 1.52 -32.63
C VAL A 147 -6.71 1.16 -31.93
N VAL A 148 -5.66 1.90 -32.27
CA VAL A 148 -4.42 1.97 -31.52
C VAL A 148 -4.16 3.44 -31.19
N LEU A 149 -4.13 3.77 -29.90
CA LEU A 149 -3.97 5.14 -29.40
C LEU A 149 -2.54 5.36 -28.89
N THR A 150 -1.96 6.52 -29.20
CA THR A 150 -0.74 7.00 -28.55
C THR A 150 -1.06 7.63 -27.18
N LEU A 151 -0.02 7.93 -26.39
CA LEU A 151 -0.21 8.68 -25.14
C LEU A 151 -0.83 10.07 -25.41
N GLU A 152 -0.45 10.71 -26.51
CA GLU A 152 -0.99 12.02 -26.88
C GLU A 152 -2.47 11.93 -27.25
N ASP A 153 -2.86 10.92 -28.03
CA ASP A 153 -4.28 10.69 -28.39
C ASP A 153 -5.15 10.50 -27.14
N ILE A 154 -4.68 9.71 -26.17
CA ILE A 154 -5.40 9.47 -24.91
C ILE A 154 -5.57 10.78 -24.13
N LYS A 155 -4.53 11.61 -24.06
CA LYS A 155 -4.56 12.90 -23.34
C LYS A 155 -5.41 13.98 -24.00
N ARG A 156 -5.86 13.78 -25.24
CA ARG A 156 -6.79 14.70 -25.93
C ARG A 156 -8.24 14.52 -25.47
N TYR A 157 -8.58 13.38 -24.87
CA TYR A 157 -9.91 13.19 -24.30
C TYR A 157 -10.14 14.09 -23.07
N PRO A 158 -11.40 14.43 -22.74
CA PRO A 158 -11.72 15.17 -21.52
C PRO A 158 -11.19 14.44 -20.28
N SER A 159 -10.29 15.10 -19.54
CA SER A 159 -9.65 14.51 -18.37
C SER A 159 -10.40 14.83 -17.07
N GLU A 160 -10.34 13.90 -16.12
CA GLU A 160 -10.85 14.04 -14.76
C GLU A 160 -9.78 13.66 -13.75
N THR A 161 -9.88 14.25 -12.55
CA THR A 161 -9.08 13.86 -11.37
C THR A 161 -10.00 13.34 -10.28
N ARG A 162 -9.76 12.11 -9.80
CA ARG A 162 -10.55 11.49 -8.73
C ARG A 162 -9.68 10.85 -7.66
N THR A 163 -10.12 10.89 -6.41
CA THR A 163 -9.39 10.29 -5.28
C THR A 163 -9.93 8.89 -5.02
N TYR A 164 -9.08 7.89 -5.19
CA TYR A 164 -9.45 6.49 -4.95
C TYR A 164 -8.32 5.73 -4.26
N PHE A 165 -8.70 4.75 -3.44
CA PHE A 165 -7.74 3.78 -2.90
C PHE A 165 -7.51 2.63 -3.87
N ILE A 166 -6.34 2.01 -3.73
CA ILE A 166 -6.04 0.68 -4.28
C ILE A 166 -5.59 -0.18 -3.12
N GLU A 167 -6.26 -1.30 -2.90
CA GLU A 167 -5.89 -2.32 -1.92
C GLU A 167 -5.62 -3.64 -2.64
N CYS A 168 -4.49 -4.26 -2.32
CA CYS A 168 -4.19 -5.61 -2.75
C CYS A 168 -5.16 -6.58 -2.06
N PRO A 169 -5.77 -7.53 -2.78
CA PRO A 169 -6.67 -8.50 -2.14
C PRO A 169 -5.96 -9.39 -1.12
N ALA A 170 -4.61 -9.49 -1.16
CA ALA A 170 -3.80 -10.19 -0.17
C ALA A 170 -3.44 -9.35 1.07
N ASN A 171 -3.96 -8.12 1.20
CA ASN A 171 -3.72 -7.27 2.37
C ASN A 171 -4.29 -7.95 3.63
N GLY A 172 -3.46 -8.18 4.64
CA GLY A 172 -3.82 -8.98 5.82
C GLY A 172 -3.77 -10.50 5.64
N SER A 173 -3.39 -11.01 4.46
CA SER A 173 -3.35 -12.47 4.20
C SER A 173 -2.54 -13.32 5.21
N PRO A 174 -1.41 -12.87 5.78
CA PRO A 174 -0.71 -13.68 6.80
C PRO A 174 -1.57 -13.93 8.05
N GLU A 175 -2.57 -13.08 8.29
CA GLU A 175 -3.33 -13.04 9.53
C GLU A 175 -4.54 -14.00 9.54
N TRP A 176 -4.77 -14.77 8.48
CA TRP A 176 -5.89 -15.73 8.42
C TRP A 176 -5.86 -16.77 9.55
N ARG A 177 -4.68 -17.27 9.89
CA ARG A 177 -4.52 -18.33 10.91
C ARG A 177 -4.22 -17.81 12.32
N GLY A 178 -3.91 -16.53 12.45
CA GLY A 178 -3.51 -15.91 13.71
C GLY A 178 -2.60 -14.71 13.48
N PRO A 179 -2.24 -13.97 14.53
CA PRO A 179 -1.31 -12.85 14.40
C PRO A 179 0.06 -13.34 13.93
N GLN A 180 0.58 -12.80 12.83
CA GLN A 180 1.91 -13.17 12.30
C GLN A 180 2.90 -12.01 12.37
N PHE A 181 2.44 -10.80 12.07
CA PHE A 181 3.29 -9.61 12.12
C PHE A 181 2.88 -8.70 13.27
N ASN A 182 3.82 -8.43 14.20
CA ASN A 182 3.65 -7.33 15.16
C ASN A 182 4.08 -5.99 14.52
N SER A 183 3.46 -5.65 13.39
CA SER A 183 3.72 -4.44 12.63
C SER A 183 2.52 -4.15 11.73
N LEU A 184 1.94 -2.96 11.87
CA LEU A 184 0.85 -2.51 11.04
C LEU A 184 1.27 -2.38 9.57
N GLN A 185 2.48 -1.91 9.30
CA GLN A 185 2.96 -1.79 7.92
C GLN A 185 2.99 -3.16 7.20
N PHE A 186 3.50 -4.20 7.85
CA PHE A 186 3.52 -5.54 7.25
C PHE A 186 2.11 -6.16 7.17
N MET A 187 1.27 -5.93 8.18
CA MET A 187 -0.07 -6.49 8.26
C MET A 187 -1.05 -5.88 7.24
N LYS A 188 -1.13 -4.55 7.17
CA LYS A 188 -2.14 -3.81 6.40
C LYS A 188 -1.57 -2.79 5.41
N GLY A 189 -0.26 -2.79 5.15
CA GLY A 189 0.36 -1.81 4.24
C GLY A 189 0.25 -2.14 2.75
N MET A 190 -0.44 -3.20 2.32
CA MET A 190 -0.61 -3.52 0.89
C MET A 190 -1.73 -2.70 0.23
N MET A 191 -1.79 -1.41 0.56
CA MET A 191 -2.82 -0.48 0.13
C MET A 191 -2.27 0.94 0.12
N SER A 192 -2.84 1.81 -0.70
CA SER A 192 -2.53 3.24 -0.75
C SER A 192 -3.70 4.01 -1.35
N SER A 193 -3.76 5.32 -1.14
CA SER A 193 -4.78 6.20 -1.70
C SER A 193 -4.14 7.37 -2.43
N ALA A 194 -4.68 7.74 -3.59
CA ALA A 194 -4.12 8.82 -4.41
C ALA A 194 -5.21 9.53 -5.21
N GLN A 195 -4.88 10.75 -5.64
CA GLN A 195 -5.59 11.42 -6.73
C GLN A 195 -5.09 10.86 -8.06
N TRP A 196 -5.99 10.40 -8.91
CA TRP A 196 -5.70 9.83 -10.21
C TRP A 196 -6.24 10.74 -11.31
N THR A 197 -5.36 11.16 -12.22
CA THR A 197 -5.72 12.01 -13.36
C THR A 197 -5.67 11.20 -14.65
N GLY A 198 -6.78 11.17 -15.36
CA GLY A 198 -6.95 10.36 -16.56
C GLY A 198 -8.23 10.69 -17.30
N VAL A 199 -8.66 9.76 -18.14
CA VAL A 199 -9.95 9.80 -18.85
C VAL A 199 -10.81 8.63 -18.38
N MET A 200 -12.12 8.85 -18.26
CA MET A 200 -13.07 7.76 -18.07
C MET A 200 -13.03 6.82 -19.26
N LEU A 201 -12.90 5.52 -19.02
CA LEU A 201 -12.89 4.53 -20.08
C LEU A 201 -14.19 4.59 -20.90
N LYS A 202 -15.32 4.85 -20.24
CA LYS A 202 -16.61 5.13 -20.89
C LYS A 202 -16.49 6.16 -22.02
N THR A 203 -15.80 7.28 -21.79
CA THR A 203 -15.64 8.36 -22.78
C THR A 203 -14.90 7.88 -24.04
N ILE A 204 -13.89 7.02 -23.88
CA ILE A 204 -13.20 6.41 -25.01
C ILE A 204 -14.13 5.41 -25.74
N LEU A 205 -14.90 4.62 -25.00
CA LEU A 205 -15.81 3.64 -25.56
C LEU A 205 -17.02 4.26 -26.25
N ASP A 206 -17.46 5.44 -25.83
CA ASP A 206 -18.51 6.21 -26.50
C ASP A 206 -18.04 6.71 -27.89
N ASP A 207 -16.75 7.06 -28.06
CA ASP A 207 -16.15 7.42 -29.36
C ASP A 207 -15.94 6.21 -30.30
N ILE A 208 -15.47 5.09 -29.73
CA ILE A 208 -15.15 3.88 -30.50
C ILE A 208 -16.41 3.08 -30.84
N GLY A 209 -17.37 3.03 -29.92
CA GLY A 209 -18.58 2.22 -29.97
C GLY A 209 -18.32 0.75 -29.62
N LEU A 210 -19.12 0.22 -28.69
CA LEU A 210 -19.18 -1.22 -28.40
C LEU A 210 -20.19 -1.94 -29.31
N GLU A 211 -19.91 -3.21 -29.62
CA GLU A 211 -20.93 -4.11 -30.16
C GLU A 211 -21.98 -4.46 -29.10
N LYS A 212 -23.19 -4.80 -29.53
CA LYS A 212 -24.33 -5.03 -28.61
C LYS A 212 -24.13 -6.19 -27.64
N ASP A 213 -23.32 -7.18 -28.03
CA ASP A 213 -23.03 -8.37 -27.24
C ASP A 213 -21.65 -8.32 -26.56
N ALA A 214 -21.00 -7.15 -26.54
CA ALA A 214 -19.79 -6.91 -25.75
C ALA A 214 -20.15 -6.80 -24.26
N VAL A 215 -19.91 -7.85 -23.49
CA VAL A 215 -20.24 -7.90 -22.05
C VAL A 215 -19.02 -8.05 -21.14
N TRP A 216 -17.86 -8.41 -21.71
CA TRP A 216 -16.58 -8.53 -21.00
C TRP A 216 -15.48 -7.74 -21.69
N MET A 217 -14.52 -7.26 -20.89
CA MET A 217 -13.31 -6.60 -21.32
C MET A 217 -12.10 -7.27 -20.67
N LEU A 218 -11.10 -7.65 -21.46
CA LEU A 218 -9.78 -8.06 -20.96
C LEU A 218 -8.85 -6.84 -20.93
N ALA A 219 -8.24 -6.57 -19.78
CA ALA A 219 -7.16 -5.59 -19.65
C ALA A 219 -5.81 -6.29 -19.53
N VAL A 220 -4.82 -5.86 -20.32
CA VAL A 220 -3.48 -6.48 -20.38
C VAL A 220 -2.38 -5.41 -20.31
N GLY A 221 -1.36 -5.69 -19.52
CA GLY A 221 -0.14 -4.90 -19.40
C GLY A 221 0.95 -5.35 -20.37
N SER A 222 1.91 -4.46 -20.64
CA SER A 222 3.06 -4.73 -21.51
C SER A 222 4.26 -5.34 -20.79
N ASP A 223 4.19 -5.56 -19.48
CA ASP A 223 5.26 -6.24 -18.74
C ASP A 223 5.29 -7.73 -19.06
N ASN A 224 6.39 -8.41 -18.71
CA ASN A 224 6.58 -9.83 -18.97
C ASN A 224 5.51 -10.74 -18.32
N ALA A 225 4.90 -10.30 -17.22
CA ALA A 225 3.81 -11.02 -16.59
C ALA A 225 2.46 -10.79 -17.28
N SER A 226 2.31 -9.66 -17.98
CA SER A 226 1.10 -9.13 -18.65
C SER A 226 -0.13 -8.91 -17.75
N ASN A 227 -0.28 -9.72 -16.70
CA ASN A 227 -1.34 -9.69 -15.69
C ASN A 227 -2.76 -9.48 -16.28
N PRO A 228 -3.19 -10.34 -17.23
CA PRO A 228 -4.48 -10.21 -17.89
C PRO A 228 -5.63 -10.35 -16.88
N ARG A 229 -6.56 -9.40 -16.88
CA ARG A 229 -7.75 -9.41 -16.01
C ARG A 229 -9.01 -9.10 -16.79
N THR A 230 -10.04 -9.91 -16.57
CA THR A 230 -11.36 -9.70 -17.15
C THR A 230 -12.21 -8.80 -16.23
N ILE A 231 -12.82 -7.77 -16.81
CA ILE A 231 -13.71 -6.79 -16.20
C ILE A 231 -15.05 -6.81 -16.94
N PRO A 232 -16.20 -6.88 -16.26
CA PRO A 232 -17.51 -6.69 -16.90
C PRO A 232 -17.62 -5.32 -17.55
N VAL A 233 -18.22 -5.25 -18.74
CA VAL A 233 -18.42 -3.98 -19.46
C VAL A 233 -19.24 -2.99 -18.63
N GLU A 234 -20.19 -3.46 -17.82
CA GLU A 234 -20.93 -2.61 -16.88
C GLU A 234 -20.01 -1.81 -15.96
N LYS A 235 -19.00 -2.47 -15.36
CA LYS A 235 -17.99 -1.80 -14.54
C LYS A 235 -17.11 -0.87 -15.36
N ALA A 236 -16.73 -1.29 -16.57
CA ALA A 236 -15.91 -0.48 -17.48
C ALA A 236 -16.60 0.84 -17.89
N LEU A 237 -17.94 0.83 -18.01
CA LEU A 237 -18.76 1.99 -18.35
C LEU A 237 -19.17 2.84 -17.14
N ASP A 238 -19.05 2.32 -15.91
CA ASP A 238 -19.37 3.05 -14.68
C ASP A 238 -18.28 4.06 -14.30
N ASP A 239 -17.14 3.58 -13.80
CA ASP A 239 -16.14 4.44 -13.13
C ASP A 239 -14.68 4.05 -13.41
N VAL A 240 -14.43 3.14 -14.35
CA VAL A 240 -13.07 2.74 -14.73
C VAL A 240 -12.37 3.88 -15.47
N MET A 241 -11.11 4.13 -15.13
CA MET A 241 -10.30 5.20 -15.71
C MET A 241 -9.03 4.66 -16.38
N VAL A 242 -8.66 5.26 -17.50
CA VAL A 242 -7.33 5.14 -18.12
C VAL A 242 -6.50 6.35 -17.66
N VAL A 243 -5.47 6.11 -16.86
CA VAL A 243 -4.81 7.10 -16.01
C VAL A 243 -3.35 7.31 -16.39
N TRP A 244 -2.91 8.58 -16.46
CA TRP A 244 -1.51 8.98 -16.70
C TRP A 244 -0.91 9.81 -15.56
N GLY A 245 -1.73 10.33 -14.65
CA GLY A 245 -1.29 11.16 -13.53
C GLY A 245 -1.66 10.59 -12.17
N GLN A 246 -0.79 10.81 -11.19
CA GLN A 246 -0.96 10.41 -9.79
C GLN A 246 -0.47 11.53 -8.88
N ASN A 247 -1.33 12.02 -7.99
CA ASN A 247 -1.05 13.09 -7.03
C ASN A 247 -0.43 14.34 -7.67
N GLY A 248 -0.96 14.76 -8.81
CA GLY A 248 -0.56 15.99 -9.51
C GLY A 248 0.65 15.86 -10.44
N GLU A 249 1.31 14.70 -10.50
CA GLU A 249 2.42 14.45 -11.43
C GLU A 249 2.18 13.20 -12.29
N ALA A 250 3.08 12.91 -13.24
CA ALA A 250 3.01 11.67 -14.00
C ALA A 250 3.17 10.44 -13.08
N LEU A 251 2.59 9.30 -13.49
CA LEU A 251 2.79 8.03 -12.80
C LEU A 251 4.28 7.74 -12.59
N ARG A 252 4.63 7.11 -11.46
CA ARG A 252 5.96 6.53 -11.27
C ARG A 252 6.08 5.25 -12.12
N PRO A 253 7.29 4.84 -12.56
CA PRO A 253 7.49 3.60 -13.29
C PRO A 253 6.86 2.38 -12.59
N GLU A 254 7.07 2.25 -11.28
CA GLU A 254 6.51 1.16 -10.47
C GLU A 254 4.97 1.19 -10.34
N GLN A 255 4.34 2.33 -10.64
CA GLN A 255 2.90 2.55 -10.61
C GLN A 255 2.26 2.48 -12.00
N GLY A 256 3.02 2.11 -13.04
CA GLY A 256 2.49 1.83 -14.38
C GLY A 256 2.68 2.94 -15.40
N TYR A 257 3.69 3.80 -15.23
CA TYR A 257 4.01 4.81 -16.24
C TYR A 257 4.20 4.21 -17.66
N PRO A 258 3.64 4.82 -18.72
CA PRO A 258 2.92 6.10 -18.73
C PRO A 258 1.41 5.98 -18.51
N ILE A 259 0.81 4.80 -18.64
CA ILE A 259 -0.63 4.57 -18.52
C ILE A 259 -0.92 3.32 -17.68
N ARG A 260 -1.86 3.46 -16.75
CA ARG A 260 -2.48 2.35 -16.03
C ARG A 260 -4.00 2.41 -16.12
N LEU A 261 -4.64 1.29 -15.80
CA LEU A 261 -6.05 1.25 -15.45
C LEU A 261 -6.22 1.55 -13.95
N VAL A 262 -7.28 2.28 -13.61
CA VAL A 262 -7.81 2.39 -12.24
C VAL A 262 -9.25 1.88 -12.27
N VAL A 263 -9.56 0.91 -11.40
CA VAL A 263 -10.86 0.24 -11.26
C VAL A 263 -11.33 0.49 -9.83
N PRO A 264 -12.03 1.62 -9.57
CA PRO A 264 -12.29 2.07 -8.21
C PRO A 264 -13.07 1.06 -7.38
N GLY A 265 -12.62 0.86 -6.14
CA GLY A 265 -13.25 -0.04 -5.16
C GLY A 265 -13.04 -1.54 -5.41
N TRP A 266 -12.41 -1.94 -6.51
CA TRP A 266 -12.11 -3.35 -6.78
C TRP A 266 -10.66 -3.70 -6.43
N GLU A 267 -10.41 -4.99 -6.25
CA GLU A 267 -9.12 -5.55 -5.86
C GLU A 267 -7.96 -5.04 -6.76
N GLY A 268 -6.82 -4.76 -6.14
CA GLY A 268 -5.73 -4.00 -6.76
C GLY A 268 -5.14 -4.64 -8.01
N ASN A 269 -5.31 -5.94 -8.23
CA ASN A 269 -4.77 -6.62 -9.40
C ASN A 269 -5.60 -6.42 -10.69
N LEU A 270 -6.84 -5.88 -10.66
CA LEU A 270 -7.53 -5.38 -11.88
C LEU A 270 -7.04 -4.01 -12.33
N ASN A 271 -6.30 -3.31 -11.48
CA ASN A 271 -5.78 -1.98 -11.79
C ASN A 271 -4.49 -2.14 -12.64
N THR A 272 -4.63 -2.68 -13.85
CA THR A 272 -3.53 -3.10 -14.72
C THR A 272 -2.54 -1.96 -14.99
N LYS A 273 -1.26 -2.22 -14.73
CA LYS A 273 -0.16 -1.28 -14.96
C LYS A 273 0.45 -1.48 -16.34
N TRP A 274 1.10 -0.45 -16.87
CA TRP A 274 1.72 -0.48 -18.20
C TRP A 274 0.73 -0.97 -19.27
N LEU A 275 -0.50 -0.46 -19.20
CA LEU A 275 -1.65 -0.95 -19.95
C LEU A 275 -1.40 -0.79 -21.46
N ASN A 276 -1.45 -1.89 -22.22
CA ASN A 276 -1.24 -1.84 -23.67
C ASN A 276 -2.40 -2.38 -24.49
N ARG A 277 -3.34 -3.10 -23.88
CA ARG A 277 -4.44 -3.72 -24.62
C ARG A 277 -5.71 -3.84 -23.79
N LEU A 278 -6.82 -3.43 -24.41
CA LEU A 278 -8.19 -3.68 -23.98
C LEU A 278 -8.91 -4.48 -25.08
N GLU A 279 -9.40 -5.66 -24.76
CA GLU A 279 -10.05 -6.56 -25.72
C GLU A 279 -11.47 -6.90 -25.26
N PHE A 280 -12.48 -6.67 -26.10
CA PHE A 280 -13.89 -6.86 -25.75
C PHE A 280 -14.45 -8.17 -26.30
N SER A 281 -15.28 -8.88 -25.51
CA SER A 281 -15.84 -10.19 -25.83
C SER A 281 -17.22 -10.43 -25.20
N ASP A 282 -17.90 -11.49 -25.64
CA ASP A 282 -19.13 -12.01 -25.05
C ASP A 282 -18.87 -12.94 -23.84
N LYS A 283 -17.62 -13.37 -23.66
CA LYS A 283 -17.19 -14.30 -22.60
C LYS A 283 -15.93 -13.83 -21.89
N PRO A 284 -15.76 -14.19 -20.60
CA PRO A 284 -14.53 -13.93 -19.87
C PRO A 284 -13.39 -14.85 -20.34
N TRP A 285 -12.14 -14.43 -20.14
CA TRP A 285 -10.97 -15.19 -20.60
C TRP A 285 -10.53 -16.31 -19.66
N HIS A 286 -10.87 -16.21 -18.37
CA HIS A 286 -10.42 -17.17 -17.36
C HIS A 286 -8.90 -17.28 -17.30
N ALA A 287 -8.21 -16.14 -17.32
CA ALA A 287 -6.75 -16.10 -17.26
C ALA A 287 -6.20 -16.60 -15.91
N LYS A 288 -4.88 -16.83 -15.84
CA LYS A 288 -4.19 -17.31 -14.63
C LYS A 288 -4.52 -16.50 -13.38
N GLU A 289 -4.53 -15.17 -13.50
CA GLU A 289 -4.74 -14.23 -12.39
C GLU A 289 -6.24 -14.00 -12.04
N GLU A 290 -7.12 -14.91 -12.48
CA GLU A 290 -8.55 -14.98 -12.12
C GLU A 290 -9.09 -16.44 -12.10
N THR A 291 -8.16 -17.40 -12.03
CA THR A 291 -8.40 -18.84 -11.90
C THR A 291 -7.48 -19.44 -10.84
N SER A 292 -6.17 -19.49 -11.14
CA SER A 292 -5.14 -20.01 -10.25
C SER A 292 -4.85 -19.09 -9.07
N LYS A 293 -4.92 -17.78 -9.31
CA LYS A 293 -4.76 -16.72 -8.31
C LYS A 293 -6.03 -15.89 -8.22
N TYR A 294 -6.16 -15.14 -7.13
CA TYR A 294 -7.29 -14.24 -6.88
C TYR A 294 -8.64 -14.96 -6.95
N THR A 295 -8.64 -16.19 -6.42
CA THR A 295 -9.83 -17.00 -6.18
C THR A 295 -9.83 -17.39 -4.71
N MET A 296 -10.96 -17.22 -4.04
CA MET A 296 -11.07 -17.39 -2.59
C MET A 296 -11.48 -18.81 -2.26
N LEU A 297 -10.53 -19.63 -1.83
CA LEU A 297 -10.78 -21.01 -1.42
C LEU A 297 -11.61 -21.03 -0.13
N GLN A 298 -12.75 -21.73 -0.18
CA GLN A 298 -13.64 -21.92 0.95
C GLN A 298 -13.39 -23.25 1.66
N LYS A 299 -13.92 -23.38 2.89
CA LYS A 299 -13.91 -24.64 3.67
C LYS A 299 -14.42 -25.86 2.91
N SER A 300 -15.33 -25.66 1.96
CA SER A 300 -15.90 -26.74 1.13
C SER A 300 -14.92 -27.33 0.11
N GLY A 301 -13.74 -26.72 -0.08
CA GLY A 301 -12.80 -27.04 -1.15
C GLY A 301 -13.15 -26.39 -2.49
N LYS A 302 -14.28 -25.65 -2.59
CA LYS A 302 -14.61 -24.83 -3.77
C LYS A 302 -14.04 -23.41 -3.59
N ALA A 303 -13.73 -22.75 -4.70
CA ALA A 303 -13.25 -21.37 -4.69
C ALA A 303 -14.27 -20.40 -5.30
N ILE A 304 -14.45 -19.24 -4.66
CA ILE A 304 -15.16 -18.11 -5.28
C ILE A 304 -14.24 -17.48 -6.32
N ARG A 305 -14.76 -17.27 -7.52
CA ARG A 305 -14.10 -16.51 -8.59
C ARG A 305 -14.79 -15.16 -8.72
N PHE A 306 -14.08 -14.17 -9.27
CA PHE A 306 -14.66 -12.86 -9.57
C PHE A 306 -15.21 -12.16 -8.32
N PHE A 307 -14.54 -12.35 -7.19
CA PHE A 307 -14.83 -11.63 -5.96
C PHE A 307 -14.01 -10.35 -5.95
N TRP A 308 -14.59 -9.28 -6.51
CA TRP A 308 -13.80 -8.13 -6.91
C TRP A 308 -13.81 -6.98 -5.93
N VAL A 309 -14.94 -6.69 -5.28
CA VAL A 309 -15.08 -5.49 -4.45
C VAL A 309 -14.25 -5.66 -3.19
N ASN A 310 -13.38 -4.70 -2.89
CA ASN A 310 -12.74 -4.61 -1.57
C ASN A 310 -13.80 -4.16 -0.57
N GLU A 311 -14.11 -4.99 0.40
CA GLU A 311 -15.19 -4.78 1.35
C GLU A 311 -14.86 -3.66 2.36
N VAL A 312 -15.86 -3.25 3.15
CA VAL A 312 -15.65 -2.29 4.22
C VAL A 312 -14.61 -2.81 5.21
N ASN A 313 -13.66 -1.94 5.58
CA ASN A 313 -12.52 -2.29 6.42
C ASN A 313 -12.06 -1.05 7.21
N SER A 314 -11.39 -1.29 8.33
CA SER A 314 -10.76 -0.26 9.13
C SER A 314 -9.58 -0.79 9.94
N VAL A 315 -8.67 0.10 10.28
CA VAL A 315 -7.55 -0.18 11.20
C VAL A 315 -7.10 1.08 11.93
N ILE A 316 -6.80 0.93 13.21
CA ILE A 316 -6.19 1.98 14.03
C ILE A 316 -4.69 2.07 13.69
N THR A 317 -4.27 3.25 13.25
CA THR A 317 -2.88 3.56 12.88
C THR A 317 -2.07 4.14 14.04
N LYS A 318 -2.75 4.64 15.08
CA LYS A 318 -2.14 5.20 16.28
C LYS A 318 -3.11 5.03 17.46
N PRO A 319 -2.74 4.29 18.53
CA PRO A 319 -1.50 3.53 18.68
C PRO A 319 -1.46 2.32 17.75
N CYS A 320 -0.25 1.86 17.45
CA CYS A 320 0.03 0.58 16.78
C CYS A 320 1.41 0.08 17.24
N PRO A 321 1.87 -1.12 16.86
CA PRO A 321 3.18 -1.63 17.29
C PRO A 321 4.35 -0.68 16.99
N GLU A 322 4.30 0.04 15.86
CA GLU A 322 5.28 1.07 15.48
C GLU A 322 5.13 2.39 16.25
N LYS A 323 3.95 2.68 16.80
CA LYS A 323 3.62 3.90 17.56
C LYS A 323 3.00 3.54 18.92
N PRO A 324 3.76 2.88 19.82
CA PRO A 324 3.26 2.48 21.12
C PRO A 324 3.07 3.68 22.05
N TRP A 325 2.40 3.45 23.17
CA TRP A 325 2.12 4.43 24.21
C TRP A 325 3.09 4.35 25.40
N THR A 326 4.29 3.81 25.19
CA THR A 326 5.30 3.60 26.25
C THR A 326 5.81 4.87 26.92
N SER A 327 5.62 6.03 26.28
CA SER A 327 5.98 7.34 26.85
C SER A 327 4.84 8.03 27.62
N LEU A 328 3.60 7.51 27.53
CA LEU A 328 2.44 8.13 28.16
C LEU A 328 2.41 7.87 29.67
N LYS A 329 1.88 8.85 30.39
CA LYS A 329 1.57 8.77 31.82
C LYS A 329 0.07 8.66 32.03
N LYS A 330 -0.32 8.08 33.17
CA LYS A 330 -1.72 8.06 33.59
C LYS A 330 -2.27 9.49 33.67
N GLY A 331 -3.38 9.71 33.00
CA GLY A 331 -4.06 10.99 32.90
C GLY A 331 -3.77 11.76 31.61
N ASP A 332 -2.77 11.35 30.82
CA ASP A 332 -2.46 11.98 29.55
C ASP A 332 -3.63 11.85 28.57
N MET A 333 -3.89 12.94 27.85
CA MET A 333 -4.89 12.99 26.79
C MET A 333 -4.20 12.69 25.46
N VAL A 334 -4.68 11.69 24.74
CA VAL A 334 -4.12 11.26 23.46
C VAL A 334 -5.19 11.07 22.42
N GLU A 335 -4.83 11.29 21.16
CA GLU A 335 -5.69 11.00 20.02
C GLU A 335 -5.39 9.59 19.50
N ILE A 336 -6.43 8.76 19.47
CA ILE A 336 -6.46 7.51 18.72
C ILE A 336 -6.87 7.84 17.30
N GLU A 337 -6.12 7.38 16.31
CA GLU A 337 -6.37 7.66 14.90
C GLU A 337 -6.31 6.39 14.06
N GLY A 338 -7.09 6.34 12.99
CA GLY A 338 -7.08 5.22 12.07
C GLY A 338 -7.66 5.54 10.70
N LEU A 339 -7.59 4.55 9.81
CA LEU A 339 -8.11 4.60 8.45
C LEU A 339 -9.29 3.65 8.31
N ALA A 340 -10.33 4.08 7.60
CA ALA A 340 -11.45 3.26 7.16
C ALA A 340 -11.68 3.45 5.65
N TRP A 341 -12.14 2.41 4.97
CA TRP A 341 -12.42 2.43 3.53
C TRP A 341 -13.45 1.37 3.16
N SER A 342 -14.14 1.58 2.02
CA SER A 342 -15.04 0.59 1.42
C SER A 342 -15.00 0.74 -0.09
N GLY A 343 -14.92 -0.38 -0.81
CA GLY A 343 -15.01 -0.42 -2.26
C GLY A 343 -16.43 -0.25 -2.81
N HIS A 344 -17.45 -0.30 -1.94
CA HIS A 344 -18.84 -0.05 -2.32
C HIS A 344 -19.15 1.45 -2.44
N GLY A 345 -18.67 2.26 -1.50
CA GLY A 345 -19.08 3.67 -1.41
C GLY A 345 -18.30 4.46 -0.37
N THR A 346 -19.00 5.30 0.39
CA THR A 346 -18.42 6.14 1.44
C THR A 346 -18.44 5.43 2.80
N ILE A 347 -17.50 5.78 3.67
CA ILE A 347 -17.58 5.38 5.09
C ILE A 347 -18.64 6.23 5.76
N LYS A 348 -19.64 5.59 6.37
CA LYS A 348 -20.72 6.26 7.09
C LYS A 348 -20.33 6.51 8.56
N GLY A 349 -19.56 5.60 9.15
CA GLY A 349 -19.02 5.78 10.50
C GLY A 349 -18.02 4.71 10.88
N VAL A 350 -17.36 4.93 12.01
CA VAL A 350 -16.39 4.00 12.60
C VAL A 350 -16.63 3.95 14.10
N ASP A 351 -16.79 2.75 14.63
CA ASP A 351 -16.84 2.51 16.06
C ASP A 351 -15.45 2.11 16.57
N ILE A 352 -15.13 2.50 17.81
CA ILE A 352 -13.94 2.05 18.55
C ILE A 352 -14.39 1.26 19.77
N SER A 353 -13.71 0.14 20.01
CA SER A 353 -13.84 -0.67 21.21
C SER A 353 -12.54 -0.61 22.01
N PHE A 354 -12.66 -0.63 23.34
CA PHE A 354 -11.53 -0.68 24.27
C PHE A 354 -11.39 -2.03 24.99
N ASP A 355 -12.34 -2.94 24.79
CA ASP A 355 -12.46 -4.23 25.47
C ASP A 355 -12.56 -5.43 24.51
N GLY A 356 -12.08 -5.27 23.27
CA GLY A 356 -12.04 -6.36 22.29
C GLY A 356 -13.38 -6.63 21.58
N GLY A 357 -14.33 -5.70 21.67
CA GLY A 357 -15.53 -5.66 20.84
C GLY A 357 -16.83 -5.90 21.60
N ASP A 358 -16.81 -5.85 22.93
CA ASP A 358 -18.00 -5.99 23.77
C ASP A 358 -18.75 -4.67 23.91
N ASN A 359 -18.02 -3.54 24.00
CA ASN A 359 -18.60 -2.20 24.01
C ASN A 359 -17.98 -1.31 22.93
N TRP A 360 -18.81 -0.46 22.33
CA TRP A 360 -18.43 0.39 21.21
C TRP A 360 -18.80 1.84 21.48
N VAL A 361 -17.90 2.75 21.09
CA VAL A 361 -18.16 4.19 21.04
C VAL A 361 -17.89 4.70 19.63
N GLU A 362 -18.71 5.61 19.15
CA GLU A 362 -18.53 6.17 17.82
C GLU A 362 -17.32 7.12 17.78
N ALA A 363 -16.45 6.94 16.79
CA ALA A 363 -15.32 7.82 16.50
C ALA A 363 -15.75 8.96 15.57
N LYS A 364 -15.00 10.07 15.59
CA LYS A 364 -15.24 11.19 14.67
C LYS A 364 -14.51 10.94 13.36
N LEU A 365 -15.22 10.99 12.24
CA LEU A 365 -14.59 11.05 10.91
C LEU A 365 -13.87 12.40 10.75
N LYS A 366 -12.66 12.38 10.18
CA LYS A 366 -11.77 13.54 10.00
C LYS A 366 -11.59 13.85 8.51
N GLY A 367 -11.78 15.11 8.14
CA GLY A 367 -11.53 15.59 6.78
C GLY A 367 -12.59 15.13 5.78
N LEU A 368 -12.14 14.74 4.58
CA LEU A 368 -13.03 14.34 3.50
C LEU A 368 -13.49 12.89 3.64
N VAL A 369 -14.78 12.68 3.41
CA VAL A 369 -15.39 11.36 3.24
C VAL A 369 -15.76 11.22 1.78
N LEU A 370 -14.99 10.43 1.02
CA LEU A 370 -15.15 10.27 -0.42
C LEU A 370 -15.47 8.82 -0.76
N PRO A 371 -16.28 8.56 -1.80
CA PRO A 371 -16.61 7.20 -2.20
C PRO A 371 -15.36 6.47 -2.68
N LYS A 372 -15.19 5.21 -2.26
CA LYS A 372 -14.10 4.34 -2.72
C LYS A 372 -12.72 4.94 -2.43
N SER A 373 -12.60 5.67 -1.33
CA SER A 373 -11.37 6.31 -0.84
C SER A 373 -11.14 6.02 0.65
N TRP A 374 -9.94 6.35 1.12
CA TRP A 374 -9.66 6.36 2.55
C TRP A 374 -10.42 7.48 3.26
N THR A 375 -10.90 7.17 4.46
CA THR A 375 -11.48 8.12 5.42
C THR A 375 -10.69 8.00 6.73
N ARG A 376 -10.20 9.13 7.24
CA ARG A 376 -9.52 9.17 8.54
C ARG A 376 -10.58 9.26 9.65
N PHE A 377 -10.34 8.60 10.78
CA PHE A 377 -11.18 8.75 11.98
C PHE A 377 -10.31 8.99 13.21
N SER A 378 -10.90 9.59 14.25
CA SER A 378 -10.23 9.71 15.54
C SER A 378 -11.15 9.71 16.76
N TYR A 379 -10.52 9.48 17.91
CA TYR A 379 -11.15 9.55 19.22
C TYR A 379 -10.15 10.05 20.26
N ILE A 380 -10.55 11.02 21.08
CA ILE A 380 -9.72 11.55 22.16
C ILE A 380 -9.89 10.69 23.40
N TYR A 381 -8.81 10.07 23.85
CA TYR A 381 -8.79 9.13 24.97
C TYR A 381 -7.93 9.66 26.12
N LYS A 382 -8.40 9.46 27.36
CA LYS A 382 -7.61 9.72 28.56
C LYS A 382 -6.98 8.42 29.02
N TRP A 383 -5.67 8.28 28.84
CA TRP A 383 -4.95 7.06 29.22
C TRP A 383 -4.97 6.87 30.74
N ASP A 384 -5.59 5.80 31.23
CA ASP A 384 -5.71 5.54 32.68
C ASP A 384 -4.65 4.58 33.22
N GLY A 385 -3.74 4.10 32.35
CA GLY A 385 -2.67 3.17 32.67
C GLY A 385 -3.08 1.70 32.71
N LYS A 386 -4.30 1.36 32.27
CA LYS A 386 -4.78 -0.02 32.25
C LYS A 386 -4.63 -0.67 30.88
N PRO A 387 -4.54 -2.01 30.80
CA PRO A 387 -4.52 -2.70 29.52
C PRO A 387 -5.82 -2.49 28.76
N LEU A 388 -5.72 -2.39 27.43
CA LEU A 388 -6.86 -2.26 26.53
C LEU A 388 -6.77 -3.27 25.39
N LEU A 389 -7.92 -3.70 24.91
CA LEU A 389 -8.06 -4.42 23.64
C LEU A 389 -8.72 -3.47 22.66
N LEU A 390 -7.87 -2.71 21.97
CA LEU A 390 -8.27 -1.59 21.13
C LEU A 390 -8.60 -2.07 19.72
N SER A 391 -9.84 -1.85 19.27
CA SER A 391 -10.32 -2.30 17.97
C SER A 391 -11.11 -1.19 17.26
N SER A 392 -11.12 -1.19 15.93
CA SER A 392 -12.02 -0.35 15.14
C SER A 392 -12.92 -1.18 14.23
N ARG A 393 -14.16 -0.72 14.03
CA ARG A 393 -15.14 -1.34 13.14
C ARG A 393 -15.80 -0.27 12.28
N ALA A 394 -15.59 -0.33 10.97
CA ALA A 394 -16.24 0.57 10.03
C ALA A 394 -17.58 0.02 9.52
N TYR A 395 -18.45 0.93 9.10
CA TYR A 395 -19.65 0.64 8.32
C TYR A 395 -19.84 1.68 7.21
N ASP A 396 -20.35 1.23 6.06
CA ASP A 396 -20.47 2.05 4.86
C ASP A 396 -21.92 2.51 4.58
N ASP A 397 -22.08 3.35 3.55
CA ASP A 397 -23.37 3.85 3.07
C ASP A 397 -24.23 2.79 2.37
N PHE A 398 -23.68 1.61 2.08
CA PHE A 398 -24.40 0.44 1.59
C PHE A 398 -24.93 -0.46 2.73
N GLY A 399 -24.65 -0.09 3.98
CA GLY A 399 -25.10 -0.85 5.16
C GLY A 399 -24.23 -2.05 5.48
N ASN A 400 -23.06 -2.20 4.84
CA ASN A 400 -22.10 -3.24 5.20
C ASN A 400 -21.41 -2.83 6.51
N ILE A 401 -21.16 -3.82 7.36
CA ILE A 401 -20.43 -3.66 8.62
C ILE A 401 -19.22 -4.58 8.58
N GLN A 402 -18.05 -4.07 8.96
CA GLN A 402 -16.83 -4.84 9.03
C GLN A 402 -16.99 -6.03 10.00
N PRO A 403 -16.73 -7.27 9.57
CA PRO A 403 -17.02 -8.45 10.36
C PRO A 403 -16.01 -8.64 11.51
N THR A 404 -16.41 -9.40 12.52
CA THR A 404 -15.50 -10.03 13.47
C THR A 404 -14.73 -11.18 12.83
N ILE A 405 -13.63 -11.61 13.46
CA ILE A 405 -12.83 -12.75 12.96
C ILE A 405 -13.68 -14.02 12.89
N ASP A 406 -14.55 -14.23 13.87
CA ASP A 406 -15.40 -15.42 13.91
C ASP A 406 -16.46 -15.40 12.80
N GLU A 407 -17.07 -14.26 12.51
CA GLU A 407 -18.03 -14.12 11.39
C GLU A 407 -17.36 -14.39 10.04
N GLU A 408 -16.22 -13.76 9.79
CA GLU A 408 -15.46 -13.92 8.54
C GLU A 408 -14.98 -15.37 8.38
N THR A 409 -14.28 -15.91 9.38
CA THR A 409 -13.75 -17.28 9.30
C THR A 409 -14.85 -18.33 9.35
N SER A 410 -16.03 -18.06 9.92
CA SER A 410 -17.20 -18.92 9.82
C SER A 410 -17.69 -19.00 8.38
N ALA A 411 -17.79 -17.87 7.70
CA ALA A 411 -18.28 -17.76 6.33
C ALA A 411 -17.31 -18.36 5.29
N VAL A 412 -16.02 -18.01 5.34
CA VAL A 412 -15.07 -18.36 4.27
C VAL A 412 -13.97 -19.35 4.70
N GLY A 413 -13.75 -19.54 5.99
CA GLY A 413 -12.62 -20.32 6.50
C GLY A 413 -11.34 -19.52 6.61
N VAL A 414 -10.20 -20.21 6.62
CA VAL A 414 -8.86 -19.60 6.80
C VAL A 414 -7.94 -19.84 5.60
N GLU A 415 -8.46 -20.46 4.54
CA GLU A 415 -7.70 -20.83 3.34
C GLU A 415 -7.88 -19.85 2.17
N SER A 416 -8.73 -18.82 2.35
CA SER A 416 -9.11 -17.88 1.29
C SER A 416 -7.90 -17.15 0.67
N VAL A 417 -6.84 -16.94 1.45
CA VAL A 417 -5.65 -16.09 1.17
C VAL A 417 -6.03 -14.62 1.01
N TYR A 418 -7.07 -14.31 0.25
CA TYR A 418 -7.50 -12.98 -0.14
C TYR A 418 -8.72 -12.50 0.65
N HIS A 419 -8.97 -11.18 0.63
CA HIS A 419 -10.11 -10.48 1.23
C HIS A 419 -10.22 -10.69 2.74
N ARG A 420 -9.12 -10.41 3.46
CA ARG A 420 -9.08 -10.42 4.92
C ARG A 420 -9.51 -9.04 5.45
N ASN A 421 -10.79 -8.87 5.77
CA ASN A 421 -11.36 -7.60 6.22
C ASN A 421 -11.88 -7.57 7.66
N ALA A 422 -11.90 -8.69 8.39
CA ALA A 422 -12.32 -8.67 9.79
C ALA A 422 -11.49 -7.73 10.68
N ILE A 423 -12.15 -7.25 11.74
CA ILE A 423 -11.66 -6.29 12.73
C ILE A 423 -10.24 -6.65 13.22
N VAL A 424 -9.37 -5.63 13.23
CA VAL A 424 -8.01 -5.69 13.78
C VAL A 424 -8.06 -5.24 15.25
N THR A 425 -7.28 -5.91 16.11
CA THR A 425 -7.19 -5.56 17.54
C THR A 425 -5.74 -5.39 17.97
N TRP A 426 -5.50 -4.31 18.72
CA TRP A 426 -4.26 -4.04 19.41
C TRP A 426 -4.44 -4.30 20.91
N GLU A 427 -3.61 -5.18 21.47
CA GLU A 427 -3.42 -5.21 22.92
C GLU A 427 -2.48 -4.08 23.30
N ILE A 428 -2.98 -3.14 24.11
CA ILE A 428 -2.14 -2.15 24.77
C ILE A 428 -1.89 -2.64 26.19
N THR A 429 -0.63 -2.84 26.59
CA THR A 429 -0.28 -3.31 27.94
C THR A 429 -0.29 -2.17 28.96
N GLU A 430 -0.18 -2.47 30.26
CA GLU A 430 -0.01 -1.46 31.32
C GLU A 430 1.20 -0.54 31.07
N LYS A 431 2.23 -1.05 30.37
CA LYS A 431 3.43 -0.31 30.00
C LYS A 431 3.26 0.52 28.72
N GLY A 432 2.09 0.48 28.08
CA GLY A 432 1.83 1.14 26.82
C GLY A 432 2.45 0.45 25.59
N GLU A 433 2.98 -0.77 25.74
CA GLU A 433 3.40 -1.58 24.58
C GLU A 433 2.17 -1.96 23.76
N CYS A 434 2.30 -2.04 22.44
CA CYS A 434 1.20 -2.33 21.53
C CYS A 434 1.48 -3.62 20.76
N ASN A 435 0.62 -4.63 20.91
CA ASN A 435 0.77 -5.94 20.31
C ASN A 435 -0.39 -6.29 19.37
N ASN A 436 -0.08 -6.91 18.24
CA ASN A 436 -1.06 -7.53 17.36
C ASN A 436 -1.67 -8.78 18.03
N VAL A 437 -2.98 -8.75 18.27
CA VAL A 437 -3.72 -9.88 18.83
C VAL A 437 -5.01 -10.12 18.05
N GLN A 438 -5.55 -11.33 18.17
CA GLN A 438 -6.86 -11.67 17.61
C GLN A 438 -7.83 -12.02 18.72
N ILE A 439 -9.02 -11.41 18.68
CA ILE A 439 -10.12 -11.75 19.55
C ILE A 439 -11.02 -12.75 18.83
N ARG A 440 -11.21 -13.92 19.44
CA ARG A 440 -12.11 -14.98 18.98
C ARG A 440 -12.99 -15.39 20.14
N LYS A 441 -14.30 -15.28 19.97
CA LYS A 441 -15.28 -15.76 20.93
C LYS A 441 -15.38 -17.27 20.74
N HIS A 442 -14.76 -18.02 21.65
CA HIS A 442 -14.97 -19.46 21.70
C HIS A 442 -16.44 -19.74 22.02
N HIS A 443 -17.23 -20.12 21.02
CA HIS A 443 -18.45 -20.87 21.27
C HIS A 443 -18.01 -22.18 21.95
N LYS A 444 -18.31 -22.34 23.23
CA LYS A 444 -18.17 -23.65 23.88
C LYS A 444 -19.01 -24.63 23.05
N ALA A 445 -18.32 -25.62 22.49
CA ALA A 445 -18.92 -26.72 21.75
C ALA A 445 -19.92 -27.51 22.61
#